data_AF-A0A7H0MKV7-F1
#
_entry.id   AF-A0A7H0MKV7-F1
#
_cell.length_a   1.000
_cell.length_b   1.000
_cell.length_c   1.000
_cell.angle_alpha   90.00
_cell.angle_beta   90.00
_cell.angle_gamma   90.00
#
_symmetry.space_group_name_H-M   'P 1'
#
loop_
_entity.id
_entity.type
_entity.pdbx_description
1 polymer ?
#
loop_
_entity_poly.entity_id
_entity_poly.type
_entity_poly.pdbx_seq_one_letter_code
_entity_poly.pdbx_strand_id
1 'polypeptide(L)'
;MQNSYGIWFFLPGDRVREIKQDGSGQKFPEGSFIGYRATAGQIRRRMALQGYDMATLDAHFTEQLAGAVASLQSQLDEAVSQRGTAAYYDDIIPFLEKTLGAITGTTLRDWLALLPTAKAWPAGGTWESNWRETGTPLLTVMISFPFFASPYCTEGDFNFPCSDACFYDLAVLSLFSDDTTCTLDITELVQNGYVDDFHDLEEISAKASLPCRSVLASLEDFSRLSDSAPGNEVLQRMCYSGIITALEAYLADIMKRSVQEEAIRRRFVERYKPFQNDMKLDMSRLFITLDKIDRTIADTIDSLSFHNLEMARGLFRDVLLVTFPSEERAFLNHAVGVRHDIVHRNGRQTSGKPVAVGHPEVIRLDSAVRHLIVSVDGQILDSLKLPDEAGENE
;
A
#
# COMPACT_ATOMS: atom_id res chain seq x y z
N MET A 1 -19.20 0.25 -4.21
CA MET A 1 -17.85 0.39 -4.81
C MET A 1 -16.85 0.22 -3.69
N GLN A 2 -16.07 -0.86 -3.74
CA GLN A 2 -15.01 -1.10 -2.77
C GLN A 2 -13.80 -0.27 -3.20
N ASN A 3 -13.52 0.83 -2.48
CA ASN A 3 -12.33 1.67 -2.69
C ASN A 3 -11.10 1.00 -2.03
N SER A 4 -10.93 -0.30 -2.25
CA SER A 4 -9.96 -1.16 -1.59
C SER A 4 -9.56 -2.29 -2.53
N TYR A 5 -8.36 -2.83 -2.36
CA TYR A 5 -7.87 -3.98 -3.10
C TYR A 5 -7.54 -5.13 -2.15
N GLY A 6 -7.69 -6.37 -2.63
CA GLY A 6 -7.16 -7.56 -1.95
C GLY A 6 -5.73 -7.82 -2.42
N ILE A 7 -4.81 -8.06 -1.48
CA ILE A 7 -3.39 -8.32 -1.81
C ILE A 7 -3.14 -9.74 -2.33
N TRP A 8 -4.14 -10.62 -2.29
CA TRP A 8 -4.03 -12.01 -2.75
C TRP A 8 -2.80 -12.71 -2.11
N PHE A 9 -1.97 -13.39 -2.90
CA PHE A 9 -0.72 -14.02 -2.44
C PHE A 9 0.52 -13.10 -2.59
N PHE A 10 0.33 -11.79 -2.80
CA PHE A 10 1.43 -10.82 -2.74
C PHE A 10 1.79 -10.50 -1.29
N LEU A 11 3.06 -10.22 -1.06
CA LEU A 11 3.63 -9.84 0.24
C LEU A 11 4.07 -8.38 0.24
N PRO A 12 4.27 -7.75 1.41
CA PRO A 12 4.78 -6.38 1.50
C PRO A 12 6.10 -6.15 0.75
N GLY A 13 6.94 -7.18 0.64
CA GLY A 13 8.20 -7.14 -0.13
C GLY A 13 8.01 -7.11 -1.65
N ASP A 14 6.82 -7.43 -2.16
CA ASP A 14 6.54 -7.38 -3.60
C ASP A 14 6.10 -5.98 -4.06
N ARG A 15 6.00 -5.00 -3.15
CA ARG A 15 5.61 -3.63 -3.48
C ARG A 15 6.63 -3.01 -4.45
N VAL A 16 6.11 -2.40 -5.51
CA VAL A 16 6.89 -1.72 -6.54
C VAL A 16 6.27 -0.35 -6.79
N ARG A 17 7.13 0.66 -6.89
CA ARG A 17 6.77 2.03 -7.26
C ARG A 17 7.69 2.52 -8.39
N GLU A 18 7.15 2.58 -9.60
CA GLU A 18 7.84 2.98 -10.82
C GLU A 18 7.08 4.15 -11.45
N ILE A 19 7.53 5.39 -11.21
CA ILE A 19 6.93 6.59 -11.80
C ILE A 19 7.76 7.02 -13.01
N LYS A 20 7.16 7.03 -14.20
CA LYS A 20 7.84 7.50 -15.41
C LYS A 20 8.01 9.01 -15.39
N GLN A 21 9.05 9.49 -16.06
CA GLN A 21 9.23 10.91 -16.37
C GLN A 21 9.07 11.10 -17.88
N ASP A 22 7.98 11.73 -18.30
CA ASP A 22 7.67 11.99 -19.72
C ASP A 22 7.61 13.49 -20.06
N GLY A 23 7.88 14.36 -19.08
CA GLY A 23 7.82 15.82 -19.24
C GLY A 23 6.40 16.39 -19.36
N SER A 24 5.35 15.58 -19.21
CA SER A 24 3.94 16.01 -19.30
C SER A 24 3.49 16.86 -18.10
N GLY A 25 4.24 16.83 -17.00
CA GLY A 25 3.85 17.44 -15.73
C GLY A 25 2.75 16.67 -14.98
N GLN A 26 2.31 15.51 -15.49
CA GLN A 26 1.38 14.64 -14.78
C GLN A 26 2.07 13.99 -13.57
N LYS A 27 1.33 13.85 -12.46
CA LYS A 27 1.84 13.18 -11.24
C LYS A 27 2.17 11.70 -11.51
N PHE A 28 1.40 11.06 -12.37
CA PHE A 28 1.55 9.65 -12.75
C PHE A 28 1.40 9.51 -14.27
N PRO A 29 2.48 9.71 -15.04
CA PRO A 29 2.45 9.58 -16.49
C PRO A 29 2.06 8.18 -16.98
N GLU A 30 1.59 8.11 -18.23
CA GLU A 30 1.20 6.84 -18.87
C GLU A 30 2.35 5.81 -18.82
N GLY A 31 2.02 4.61 -18.35
CA GLY A 31 2.98 3.52 -18.14
C GLY A 31 3.82 3.63 -16.86
N SER A 32 3.44 4.49 -15.91
CA SER A 32 3.84 4.35 -14.51
C SER A 32 3.17 3.12 -13.89
N PHE A 33 3.80 2.51 -12.90
CA PHE A 33 3.28 1.34 -12.20
C PHE A 33 3.44 1.50 -10.68
N ILE A 34 2.34 1.31 -9.96
CA ILE A 34 2.32 1.23 -8.50
C ILE A 34 1.49 0.02 -8.15
N GLY A 35 2.08 -0.89 -7.37
CA GLY A 35 1.41 -2.14 -7.03
C GLY A 35 2.37 -3.21 -6.60
N TYR A 36 2.00 -4.47 -6.84
CA TYR A 36 2.77 -5.62 -6.41
C TYR A 36 3.28 -6.40 -7.62
N ARG A 37 4.51 -6.89 -7.54
CA ARG A 37 5.13 -7.70 -8.60
C ARG A 37 5.85 -8.89 -7.98
N ALA A 38 5.46 -10.08 -8.40
CA ALA A 38 6.09 -11.34 -8.03
C ALA A 38 6.12 -12.27 -9.25
N THR A 39 6.95 -13.30 -9.20
CA THR A 39 6.97 -14.34 -10.24
C THR A 39 5.88 -15.39 -9.97
N ALA A 40 5.39 -16.03 -11.03
CA ALA A 40 4.40 -17.10 -10.92
C ALA A 40 4.89 -18.25 -10.02
N GLY A 41 6.20 -18.57 -10.05
CA GLY A 41 6.81 -19.53 -9.15
C GLY A 41 6.73 -19.13 -7.67
N GLN A 42 6.99 -17.85 -7.34
CA GLN A 42 6.83 -17.34 -5.97
C GLN A 42 5.38 -17.43 -5.50
N ILE A 43 4.42 -17.02 -6.34
CA ILE A 43 3.00 -17.09 -6.01
C ILE A 43 2.56 -18.54 -5.80
N ARG A 44 2.89 -19.46 -6.72
CA ARG A 44 2.58 -20.90 -6.57
C ARG A 44 3.17 -21.50 -5.30
N ARG A 45 4.41 -21.12 -4.93
CA ARG A 45 5.00 -21.56 -3.66
C ARG A 45 4.17 -21.09 -2.47
N ARG A 46 3.72 -19.82 -2.46
CA ARG A 46 2.90 -19.26 -1.38
C ARG A 46 1.52 -19.91 -1.32
N MET A 47 0.92 -20.22 -2.47
CA MET A 47 -0.31 -20.99 -2.58
C MET A 47 -0.15 -22.40 -2.00
N ALA A 48 0.93 -23.11 -2.35
CA ALA A 48 1.21 -24.45 -1.84
C ALA A 48 1.41 -24.47 -0.32
N LEU A 49 2.05 -23.44 0.25
CA LEU A 49 2.17 -23.28 1.72
C LEU A 49 0.81 -23.12 2.43
N GLN A 50 -0.22 -22.70 1.71
CA GLN A 50 -1.60 -22.60 2.22
C GLN A 50 -2.47 -23.82 1.82
N GLY A 51 -1.89 -24.86 1.21
CA GLY A 51 -2.59 -26.09 0.83
C GLY A 51 -3.10 -26.13 -0.61
N TYR A 52 -2.79 -25.12 -1.44
CA TYR A 52 -3.15 -25.08 -2.85
C TYR A 52 -1.95 -25.50 -3.72
N ASP A 53 -1.90 -26.79 -4.08
CA ASP A 53 -0.92 -27.35 -4.98
C ASP A 53 -1.58 -28.18 -6.09
N MET A 54 -0.80 -28.69 -7.03
CA MET A 54 -1.35 -29.42 -8.18
C MET A 54 -2.06 -30.72 -7.79
N ALA A 55 -1.67 -31.36 -6.68
CA ALA A 55 -2.31 -32.59 -6.22
C ALA A 55 -3.65 -32.28 -5.53
N THR A 56 -3.71 -31.22 -4.72
CA THR A 56 -4.97 -30.78 -4.10
C THR A 56 -5.93 -30.20 -5.14
N LEU A 57 -5.42 -29.51 -6.16
CA LEU A 57 -6.21 -29.08 -7.33
C LEU A 57 -6.81 -30.27 -8.08
N ASP A 58 -6.03 -31.29 -8.39
CA ASP A 58 -6.50 -32.48 -9.12
C ASP A 58 -7.59 -33.24 -8.36
N ALA A 59 -7.41 -33.39 -7.04
CA ALA A 59 -8.41 -33.99 -6.16
C ALA A 59 -9.72 -33.18 -6.14
N HIS A 60 -9.63 -31.86 -5.92
CA HIS A 60 -10.79 -30.96 -5.90
C HIS A 60 -11.51 -30.96 -7.26
N PHE A 61 -10.76 -30.80 -8.35
CA PHE A 61 -11.30 -30.85 -9.71
C PHE A 61 -12.04 -32.16 -9.97
N THR A 62 -11.46 -33.29 -9.59
CA THR A 62 -12.06 -34.62 -9.80
C THR A 62 -13.38 -34.75 -9.04
N GLU A 63 -13.44 -34.27 -7.79
CA GLU A 63 -14.66 -34.24 -7.01
C GLU A 63 -15.73 -33.35 -7.65
N GLN A 64 -15.37 -32.13 -8.05
CA GLN A 64 -16.30 -31.18 -8.68
C GLN A 64 -16.81 -31.70 -10.03
N LEU A 65 -15.95 -32.30 -10.85
CA LEU A 65 -16.33 -32.92 -12.11
C LEU A 65 -17.28 -34.10 -11.89
N ALA A 66 -17.01 -34.97 -10.91
CA ALA A 66 -17.89 -36.08 -10.58
C ALA A 66 -19.27 -35.59 -10.11
N GLY A 67 -19.30 -34.55 -9.26
CA GLY A 67 -20.54 -33.90 -8.83
C GLY A 67 -21.32 -33.30 -9.99
N ALA A 68 -20.64 -32.64 -10.93
CA ALA A 68 -21.26 -32.06 -12.11
C ALA A 68 -21.84 -33.13 -13.06
N VAL A 69 -21.10 -34.23 -13.30
CA VAL A 69 -21.57 -35.38 -14.08
C VAL A 69 -22.81 -35.99 -13.45
N ALA A 70 -22.81 -36.21 -12.12
CA ALA A 70 -23.96 -36.77 -11.41
C ALA A 70 -25.18 -35.83 -11.48
N SER A 71 -24.98 -34.52 -11.33
CA SER A 71 -26.04 -33.51 -11.44
C SER A 71 -26.63 -33.47 -12.85
N LEU A 72 -25.79 -33.49 -13.88
CA LEU A 72 -26.21 -33.53 -15.28
C LEU A 72 -26.97 -34.81 -15.62
N GLN A 73 -26.51 -35.97 -15.12
CA GLN A 73 -27.22 -37.24 -15.31
C GLN A 73 -28.62 -37.18 -14.67
N SER A 74 -28.73 -36.65 -13.44
CA SER A 74 -30.03 -36.50 -12.78
C SER A 74 -30.98 -35.59 -13.57
N GLN A 75 -30.48 -34.48 -14.10
CA GLN A 75 -31.26 -33.56 -14.94
C GLN A 75 -31.69 -34.21 -16.25
N LEU A 76 -30.82 -35.01 -16.87
CA LEU A 76 -31.14 -35.76 -18.09
C LEU A 76 -32.22 -36.80 -17.81
N ASP A 77 -32.10 -37.57 -16.73
CA ASP A 77 -33.09 -38.58 -16.34
C ASP A 77 -34.47 -37.95 -16.09
N GLU A 78 -34.50 -36.81 -15.40
CA GLU A 78 -35.72 -36.03 -15.18
C GLU A 78 -36.32 -35.53 -16.51
N ALA A 79 -35.52 -34.90 -17.36
CA ALA A 79 -35.97 -34.38 -18.65
C ALA A 79 -36.51 -35.49 -19.56
N VAL A 80 -35.85 -36.65 -19.59
CA VAL A 80 -36.31 -37.83 -20.33
C VAL A 80 -37.64 -38.37 -19.77
N SER A 81 -37.83 -38.36 -18.44
CA SER A 81 -39.09 -38.80 -17.83
C SER A 81 -40.27 -37.88 -18.18
N GLN A 82 -39.99 -36.62 -18.48
CA GLN A 82 -40.95 -35.58 -18.86
C GLN A 82 -41.03 -35.36 -20.38
N ARG A 83 -40.42 -36.23 -21.18
CA ARG A 83 -40.39 -36.11 -22.65
C ARG A 83 -41.80 -35.96 -23.23
N GLY A 84 -41.99 -35.00 -24.13
CA GLY A 84 -43.29 -34.72 -24.76
C GLY A 84 -44.33 -34.04 -23.85
N THR A 85 -44.01 -33.74 -22.59
CA THR A 85 -44.92 -32.98 -21.70
C THR A 85 -44.83 -31.47 -21.91
N ALA A 86 -43.65 -30.97 -22.32
CA ALA A 86 -43.39 -29.58 -22.69
C ALA A 86 -42.21 -29.52 -23.67
N ALA A 87 -42.26 -28.59 -24.62
CA ALA A 87 -41.21 -28.39 -25.63
C ALA A 87 -39.81 -28.19 -25.02
N TYR A 88 -39.75 -27.54 -23.85
CA TYR A 88 -38.51 -27.34 -23.09
C TYR A 88 -37.72 -28.62 -22.84
N TYR A 89 -38.38 -29.72 -22.45
CA TYR A 89 -37.68 -30.97 -22.14
C TYR A 89 -37.13 -31.64 -23.39
N ASP A 90 -37.90 -31.62 -24.49
CA ASP A 90 -37.45 -32.16 -25.77
C ASP A 90 -36.27 -31.35 -26.32
N ASP A 91 -36.26 -30.02 -26.11
CA ASP A 91 -35.20 -29.11 -26.55
C ASP A 91 -33.91 -29.27 -25.73
N ILE A 92 -33.98 -29.51 -24.41
CA ILE A 92 -32.80 -29.54 -23.55
C ILE A 92 -32.06 -30.90 -23.54
N ILE A 93 -32.77 -32.02 -23.78
CA ILE A 93 -32.20 -33.38 -23.75
C ILE A 93 -30.93 -33.50 -24.62
N PRO A 94 -30.91 -33.09 -25.91
CA PRO A 94 -29.72 -33.22 -26.75
C PRO A 94 -28.51 -32.45 -26.21
N PHE A 95 -28.73 -31.32 -25.53
CA PHE A 95 -27.65 -30.54 -24.93
C PHE A 95 -27.10 -31.22 -23.68
N LEU A 96 -27.96 -31.79 -22.85
CA LEU A 96 -27.54 -32.57 -21.68
C LEU A 96 -26.74 -33.81 -22.10
N GLU A 97 -27.21 -34.55 -23.11
CA GLU A 97 -26.49 -35.71 -23.67
C GLU A 97 -25.11 -35.32 -24.23
N LYS A 98 -25.03 -34.26 -25.03
CA LYS A 98 -23.77 -33.75 -25.57
C LYS A 98 -22.81 -33.31 -24.48
N THR A 99 -23.31 -32.57 -23.48
CA THR A 99 -22.49 -32.05 -22.38
C THR A 99 -21.94 -33.20 -21.55
N LEU A 100 -22.81 -34.14 -21.15
CA LEU A 100 -22.43 -35.31 -20.38
C LEU A 100 -21.39 -36.15 -21.12
N GLY A 101 -21.60 -36.42 -22.42
CA GLY A 101 -20.65 -37.15 -23.24
C GLY A 101 -19.31 -36.45 -23.43
N ALA A 102 -19.28 -35.10 -23.40
CA ALA A 102 -18.06 -34.32 -23.59
C ALA A 102 -17.19 -34.22 -22.33
N ILE A 103 -17.78 -34.27 -21.12
CA ILE A 103 -17.05 -34.11 -19.86
C ILE A 103 -16.79 -35.43 -19.12
N THR A 104 -17.61 -36.46 -19.35
CA THR A 104 -17.48 -37.74 -18.63
C THR A 104 -16.16 -38.43 -18.96
N GLY A 105 -15.39 -38.78 -17.92
CA GLY A 105 -14.11 -39.46 -18.07
C GLY A 105 -12.94 -38.54 -18.47
N THR A 106 -13.16 -37.22 -18.54
CA THR A 106 -12.07 -36.25 -18.72
C THR A 106 -11.29 -36.05 -17.41
N THR A 107 -10.05 -35.57 -17.53
CA THR A 107 -9.12 -35.33 -16.42
C THR A 107 -8.74 -33.85 -16.33
N LEU A 108 -8.19 -33.41 -15.19
CA LEU A 108 -7.67 -32.05 -15.04
C LEU A 108 -6.73 -31.68 -16.21
N ARG A 109 -5.87 -32.61 -16.63
CA ARG A 109 -4.94 -32.42 -17.74
C ARG A 109 -5.64 -32.08 -19.06
N ASP A 110 -6.75 -32.74 -19.37
CA ASP A 110 -7.51 -32.50 -20.61
C ASP A 110 -8.07 -31.07 -20.63
N TRP A 111 -8.55 -30.59 -19.47
CA TRP A 111 -9.08 -29.24 -19.32
C TRP A 111 -7.99 -28.18 -19.37
N LEU A 112 -6.87 -28.38 -18.66
CA LEU A 112 -5.71 -27.47 -18.68
C LEU A 112 -5.14 -27.32 -20.10
N ALA A 113 -5.12 -28.40 -20.88
CA ALA A 113 -4.63 -28.35 -22.26
C ALA A 113 -5.49 -27.46 -23.17
N LEU A 114 -6.78 -27.31 -22.88
CA LEU A 114 -7.73 -26.51 -23.67
C LEU A 114 -7.95 -25.10 -23.10
N LEU A 115 -7.54 -24.83 -21.86
CA LEU A 115 -7.75 -23.54 -21.19
C LEU A 115 -7.19 -22.34 -21.97
N PRO A 116 -5.98 -22.40 -22.59
CA PRO A 116 -5.51 -21.32 -23.46
C PRO A 116 -6.43 -21.07 -24.67
N THR A 117 -6.97 -22.13 -25.26
CA THR A 117 -7.88 -22.04 -26.40
C THR A 117 -9.24 -21.48 -26.00
N ALA A 118 -9.77 -21.88 -24.84
CA ALA A 118 -11.02 -21.35 -24.31
C ALA A 118 -10.91 -19.84 -24.01
N LYS A 119 -9.81 -19.40 -23.38
CA LYS A 119 -9.56 -17.98 -23.09
C LYS A 119 -9.43 -17.11 -24.34
N ALA A 120 -8.82 -17.63 -25.41
CA ALA A 120 -8.68 -16.89 -26.67
C ALA A 120 -9.98 -16.83 -27.50
N TRP A 121 -11.03 -17.53 -27.05
CA TRP A 121 -12.29 -17.58 -27.78
C TRP A 121 -13.05 -16.25 -27.66
N PRO A 122 -13.70 -15.75 -28.74
CA PRO A 122 -14.47 -14.52 -28.66
C PRO A 122 -15.56 -14.57 -27.57
N ALA A 123 -15.55 -13.60 -26.66
CA ALA A 123 -16.65 -13.38 -25.73
C ALA A 123 -17.93 -13.13 -26.54
N GLY A 124 -18.97 -13.93 -26.30
CA GLY A 124 -20.17 -13.92 -27.15
C GLY A 124 -21.42 -13.38 -26.45
N GLY A 125 -21.26 -12.30 -25.69
CA GLY A 125 -22.34 -11.62 -25.00
C GLY A 125 -22.90 -12.37 -23.78
N THR A 126 -23.46 -11.63 -22.83
CA THR A 126 -23.95 -12.13 -21.54
C THR A 126 -25.39 -12.67 -21.57
N TRP A 127 -26.03 -12.76 -22.75
CA TRP A 127 -27.48 -12.94 -22.84
C TRP A 127 -27.96 -14.03 -23.81
N GLU A 128 -27.07 -14.67 -24.56
CA GLU A 128 -27.49 -15.68 -25.52
C GLU A 128 -27.15 -17.09 -25.03
N SER A 129 -28.19 -17.89 -24.84
CA SER A 129 -28.21 -19.33 -24.54
C SER A 129 -27.57 -20.17 -25.67
N ASN A 130 -26.35 -19.83 -26.08
CA ASN A 130 -25.75 -20.35 -27.29
C ASN A 130 -24.77 -21.45 -26.94
N TRP A 131 -25.20 -22.69 -27.13
CA TRP A 131 -24.28 -23.79 -27.37
C TRP A 131 -23.34 -23.45 -28.54
N ARG A 132 -22.04 -23.44 -28.29
CA ARG A 132 -21.01 -23.05 -29.28
C ARG A 132 -20.26 -24.28 -29.76
N GLU A 133 -20.81 -24.91 -30.79
CA GLU A 133 -20.22 -26.10 -31.39
C GLU A 133 -18.81 -25.79 -31.94
N THR A 134 -17.85 -26.63 -31.57
CA THR A 134 -16.45 -26.58 -32.01
C THR A 134 -16.05 -27.98 -32.48
N GLY A 135 -14.87 -28.12 -33.09
CA GLY A 135 -14.32 -29.44 -33.44
C GLY A 135 -13.94 -30.31 -32.24
N THR A 136 -13.94 -29.75 -31.02
CA THR A 136 -13.52 -30.42 -29.79
C THR A 136 -14.69 -30.38 -28.78
N PRO A 137 -15.37 -31.52 -28.52
CA PRO A 137 -16.55 -31.53 -27.64
C PRO A 137 -16.32 -30.90 -26.27
N LEU A 138 -15.16 -31.14 -25.65
CA LEU A 138 -14.80 -30.55 -24.36
C LEU A 138 -14.66 -29.02 -24.44
N LEU A 139 -14.02 -28.50 -25.49
CA LEU A 139 -13.88 -27.06 -25.69
C LEU A 139 -15.25 -26.40 -25.83
N THR A 140 -16.18 -27.03 -26.56
CA THR A 140 -17.56 -26.56 -26.68
C THR A 140 -18.22 -26.39 -25.32
N VAL A 141 -18.05 -27.33 -24.40
CA VAL A 141 -18.58 -27.21 -23.04
C VAL A 141 -17.89 -26.08 -22.27
N MET A 142 -16.58 -25.90 -22.40
CA MET A 142 -15.85 -24.83 -21.71
C MET A 142 -16.36 -23.44 -22.10
N ILE A 143 -16.72 -23.20 -23.36
CA ILE A 143 -17.10 -21.87 -23.87
C ILE A 143 -18.61 -21.62 -23.99
N SER A 144 -19.44 -22.62 -23.71
CA SER A 144 -20.91 -22.51 -23.78
C SER A 144 -21.49 -22.12 -22.42
N PHE A 145 -22.66 -21.47 -22.40
CA PHE A 145 -23.32 -21.13 -21.14
C PHE A 145 -23.65 -22.42 -20.34
N PRO A 146 -23.34 -22.48 -19.03
CA PRO A 146 -23.61 -23.68 -18.23
C PRO A 146 -25.11 -23.91 -18.12
N PHE A 147 -25.57 -25.13 -18.44
CA PHE A 147 -26.98 -25.51 -18.35
C PHE A 147 -27.41 -25.98 -16.95
N PHE A 148 -26.56 -25.84 -15.93
CA PHE A 148 -26.79 -26.45 -14.61
C PHE A 148 -26.44 -25.50 -13.45
N ALA A 149 -27.12 -25.67 -12.31
CA ALA A 149 -26.75 -25.02 -11.05
C ALA A 149 -25.38 -25.55 -10.60
N SER A 150 -24.42 -24.64 -10.49
CA SER A 150 -23.01 -24.93 -10.80
C SER A 150 -22.12 -24.82 -9.56
N PRO A 151 -21.26 -25.81 -9.28
CA PRO A 151 -20.09 -25.61 -8.44
C PRO A 151 -18.87 -25.15 -9.27
N TYR A 152 -19.07 -24.45 -10.39
CA TYR A 152 -17.99 -23.97 -11.26
C TYR A 152 -17.71 -22.49 -11.00
N CYS A 153 -16.44 -22.14 -11.00
CA CYS A 153 -15.95 -20.78 -11.05
C CYS A 153 -16.25 -20.22 -12.45
N THR A 154 -17.00 -19.12 -12.50
CA THR A 154 -17.29 -18.39 -13.75
C THR A 154 -16.36 -17.19 -13.93
N GLU A 155 -15.33 -17.06 -13.09
CA GLU A 155 -14.34 -15.99 -13.22
C GLU A 155 -13.52 -16.24 -14.50
N GLY A 156 -13.78 -15.46 -15.56
CA GLY A 156 -13.04 -15.57 -16.83
C GLY A 156 -13.85 -15.98 -18.06
N ASP A 157 -15.19 -15.99 -18.00
CA ASP A 157 -16.09 -16.22 -19.16
C ASP A 157 -16.09 -17.64 -19.75
N PHE A 158 -15.50 -18.65 -19.08
CA PHE A 158 -15.54 -20.06 -19.47
C PHE A 158 -15.71 -21.00 -18.27
N ASN A 159 -16.28 -22.18 -18.52
CA ASN A 159 -16.54 -23.19 -17.50
C ASN A 159 -15.27 -23.96 -17.14
N PHE A 160 -15.01 -24.11 -15.84
CA PHE A 160 -13.99 -25.01 -15.29
C PHE A 160 -14.50 -25.65 -13.98
N PRO A 161 -14.53 -27.00 -13.85
CA PRO A 161 -15.01 -27.72 -12.67
C PRO A 161 -14.21 -27.37 -11.41
N CYS A 162 -14.64 -26.33 -10.69
CA CYS A 162 -13.94 -25.82 -9.52
C CYS A 162 -14.83 -24.88 -8.73
N SER A 163 -15.03 -25.15 -7.44
CA SER A 163 -15.84 -24.31 -6.55
C SER A 163 -15.03 -23.34 -5.69
N ASP A 164 -13.70 -23.32 -5.86
CA ASP A 164 -12.78 -22.52 -5.06
C ASP A 164 -11.92 -21.64 -5.97
N ALA A 165 -11.94 -20.32 -5.75
CA ALA A 165 -11.23 -19.37 -6.59
C ALA A 165 -9.70 -19.59 -6.58
N CYS A 166 -9.12 -20.00 -5.45
CA CYS A 166 -7.66 -20.23 -5.37
C CYS A 166 -7.24 -21.46 -6.20
N PHE A 167 -8.08 -22.49 -6.27
CA PHE A 167 -7.81 -23.64 -7.14
C PHE A 167 -7.92 -23.27 -8.62
N TYR A 168 -8.89 -22.44 -8.98
CA TYR A 168 -8.99 -21.91 -10.34
C TYR A 168 -7.79 -21.03 -10.72
N ASP A 169 -7.39 -20.12 -9.83
CA ASP A 169 -6.18 -19.31 -9.98
C ASP A 169 -4.94 -20.18 -10.20
N LEU A 170 -4.79 -21.26 -9.42
CA LEU A 170 -3.68 -22.20 -9.55
C LEU A 170 -3.69 -22.91 -10.89
N ALA A 171 -4.87 -23.31 -11.38
CA ALA A 171 -5.03 -23.91 -12.70
C ALA A 171 -4.55 -22.96 -13.80
N VAL A 172 -4.94 -21.68 -13.74
CA VAL A 172 -4.48 -20.64 -14.67
C VAL A 172 -2.97 -20.43 -14.56
N LEU A 173 -2.44 -20.29 -13.34
CA LEU A 173 -1.01 -20.11 -13.09
C LEU A 173 -0.18 -21.28 -13.61
N SER A 174 -0.69 -22.51 -13.57
CA SER A 174 0.02 -23.71 -14.03
C SER A 174 0.40 -23.68 -15.52
N LEU A 175 -0.26 -22.80 -16.30
CA LEU A 175 0.03 -22.61 -17.73
C LEU A 175 1.25 -21.73 -17.99
N PHE A 176 1.77 -21.06 -16.95
CA PHE A 176 2.87 -20.11 -17.04
C PHE A 176 4.13 -20.67 -16.39
N SER A 177 5.28 -20.40 -17.01
CA SER A 177 6.59 -20.72 -16.45
C SER A 177 6.83 -19.97 -15.14
N ASP A 178 7.69 -20.53 -14.27
CA ASP A 178 8.01 -19.97 -12.95
C ASP A 178 8.46 -18.50 -13.00
N ASP A 179 9.14 -18.07 -14.06
CA ASP A 179 9.67 -16.73 -14.27
C ASP A 179 8.65 -15.71 -14.81
N THR A 180 7.43 -16.14 -15.15
CA THR A 180 6.39 -15.23 -15.62
C THR A 180 6.02 -14.22 -14.53
N THR A 181 6.00 -12.94 -14.87
CA THR A 181 5.64 -11.86 -13.95
C THR A 181 4.12 -11.82 -13.70
N CYS A 182 3.74 -11.87 -12.43
CA CYS A 182 2.38 -11.57 -11.94
C CYS A 182 2.37 -10.16 -11.34
N THR A 183 1.36 -9.35 -11.70
CA THR A 183 1.21 -7.98 -11.21
C THR A 183 -0.18 -7.74 -10.65
N LEU A 184 -0.25 -7.10 -9.50
CA LEU A 184 -1.44 -6.40 -9.01
C LEU A 184 -1.21 -4.90 -9.20
N ASP A 185 -1.81 -4.32 -10.24
CA ASP A 185 -1.70 -2.90 -10.55
C ASP A 185 -2.76 -2.10 -9.77
N ILE A 186 -2.33 -1.21 -8.88
CA ILE A 186 -3.20 -0.32 -8.11
C ILE A 186 -3.03 1.15 -8.51
N THR A 187 -2.35 1.43 -9.62
CA THR A 187 -2.01 2.78 -10.07
C THR A 187 -3.23 3.68 -10.16
N GLU A 188 -4.35 3.19 -10.68
CA GLU A 188 -5.61 3.95 -10.77
C GLU A 188 -6.19 4.28 -9.38
N LEU A 189 -6.12 3.35 -8.43
CA LEU A 189 -6.59 3.59 -7.06
C LEU A 189 -5.77 4.68 -6.38
N VAL A 190 -4.46 4.67 -6.60
CA VAL A 190 -3.52 5.69 -6.10
C VAL A 190 -3.79 7.05 -6.76
N GLN A 191 -3.97 7.08 -8.09
CA GLN A 191 -4.26 8.30 -8.84
C GLN A 191 -5.53 9.01 -8.34
N ASN A 192 -6.54 8.23 -7.98
CA ASN A 192 -7.80 8.73 -7.42
C ASN A 192 -7.73 9.01 -5.91
N GLY A 193 -6.57 8.80 -5.27
CA GLY A 193 -6.35 9.08 -3.85
C GLY A 193 -7.06 8.11 -2.90
N TYR A 194 -7.44 6.92 -3.38
CA TYR A 194 -8.10 5.91 -2.56
C TYR A 194 -7.11 5.14 -1.67
N VAL A 195 -5.87 4.99 -2.12
CA VAL A 195 -4.82 4.23 -1.43
C VAL A 195 -3.48 4.96 -1.54
N ASP A 196 -2.55 4.65 -0.64
CA ASP A 196 -1.20 5.24 -0.58
C ASP A 196 -0.34 4.85 -1.81
N ASP A 197 0.56 5.74 -2.25
CA ASP A 197 1.38 5.57 -3.45
C ASP A 197 2.71 4.84 -3.21
N PHE A 198 2.86 4.18 -2.06
CA PHE A 198 4.11 3.59 -1.58
C PHE A 198 5.25 4.62 -1.52
N HIS A 199 4.93 5.83 -1.03
CA HIS A 199 5.90 6.92 -0.97
C HIS A 199 7.16 6.54 -0.20
N ASP A 200 7.02 5.67 0.80
CA ASP A 200 8.11 5.08 1.57
C ASP A 200 9.20 4.46 0.68
N LEU A 201 8.83 3.77 -0.40
CA LEU A 201 9.80 3.19 -1.34
C LEU A 201 10.63 4.25 -2.07
N GLU A 202 10.02 5.40 -2.41
CA GLU A 202 10.75 6.53 -3.00
C GLU A 202 11.73 7.13 -2.00
N GLU A 203 11.30 7.36 -0.77
CA GLU A 203 12.13 7.95 0.28
C GLU A 203 13.32 7.06 0.65
N ILE A 204 13.09 5.74 0.75
CA ILE A 204 14.14 4.74 1.00
C ILE A 204 15.16 4.75 -0.14
N SER A 205 14.70 4.76 -1.40
CA SER A 205 15.57 4.82 -2.57
C SER A 205 16.38 6.12 -2.62
N ALA A 206 15.73 7.25 -2.33
CA ALA A 206 16.35 8.57 -2.26
C ALA A 206 17.27 8.75 -1.04
N LYS A 207 17.23 7.83 -0.05
CA LYS A 207 17.93 7.91 1.24
C LYS A 207 17.65 9.20 2.02
N ALA A 208 16.48 9.78 1.80
CA ALA A 208 16.04 11.01 2.44
C ALA A 208 14.52 11.09 2.38
N SER A 209 13.88 11.40 3.51
CA SER A 209 12.43 11.64 3.50
C SER A 209 12.08 12.93 2.75
N LEU A 210 10.84 13.04 2.27
CA LEU A 210 10.36 14.26 1.61
C LEU A 210 10.50 15.50 2.52
N PRO A 211 10.10 15.47 3.83
CA PRO A 211 10.38 16.57 4.74
C PRO A 211 11.86 16.92 4.84
N CYS A 212 12.76 15.93 4.87
CA CYS A 212 14.21 16.15 4.92
C CYS A 212 14.73 16.86 3.67
N ARG A 213 14.33 16.41 2.47
CA ARG A 213 14.72 17.08 1.22
C ARG A 213 14.23 18.52 1.16
N SER A 214 12.99 18.76 1.57
CA SER A 214 12.38 20.09 1.61
C SER A 214 13.12 21.04 2.56
N VAL A 215 13.43 20.60 3.77
CA VAL A 215 14.16 21.43 4.74
C VAL A 215 15.60 21.67 4.29
N LEU A 216 16.30 20.67 3.73
CA LEU A 216 17.67 20.84 3.24
C LEU A 216 17.74 21.83 2.06
N ALA A 217 16.74 21.87 1.18
CA ALA A 217 16.63 22.89 0.14
C ALA A 217 16.40 24.30 0.74
N SER A 218 15.56 24.42 1.77
CA SER A 218 15.36 25.70 2.48
C SER A 218 16.64 26.18 3.17
N LEU A 219 17.40 25.27 3.78
CA LEU A 219 18.69 25.60 4.40
C LEU A 219 19.73 26.05 3.37
N GLU A 220 19.73 25.45 2.18
CA GLU A 220 20.56 25.90 1.05
C GLU A 220 20.22 27.33 0.63
N ASP A 221 18.92 27.67 0.55
CA ASP A 221 18.49 29.04 0.25
C ASP A 221 18.94 30.04 1.32
N PHE A 222 18.83 29.70 2.60
CA PHE A 222 19.32 30.55 3.70
C PHE A 222 20.84 30.72 3.68
N SER A 223 21.59 29.66 3.36
CA SER A 223 23.04 29.75 3.19
C SER A 223 23.41 30.73 2.07
N ARG A 224 22.79 30.58 0.89
CA ARG A 224 23.02 31.48 -0.25
C ARG A 224 22.67 32.93 0.06
N LEU A 225 21.57 33.17 0.78
CA LEU A 225 21.19 34.50 1.23
C LEU A 225 22.23 35.07 2.20
N SER A 226 22.68 34.28 3.17
CA SER A 226 23.72 34.66 4.13
C SER A 226 25.04 35.03 3.42
N ASP A 227 25.46 34.22 2.45
CA ASP A 227 26.67 34.42 1.63
C ASP A 227 26.61 35.67 0.75
N SER A 228 25.41 36.05 0.30
CA SER A 228 25.22 37.20 -0.60
C SER A 228 25.57 38.55 0.03
N ALA A 229 25.44 38.66 1.36
CA ALA A 229 25.81 39.86 2.10
C ALA A 229 26.30 39.53 3.53
N PRO A 230 27.53 39.00 3.69
CA PRO A 230 28.04 38.52 4.97
C PRO A 230 28.12 39.61 6.06
N GLY A 231 28.31 40.87 5.66
CA GLY A 231 28.37 42.02 6.57
C GLY A 231 27.02 42.64 6.94
N ASN A 232 25.90 42.16 6.37
CA ASN A 232 24.57 42.70 6.67
C ASN A 232 23.95 41.97 7.87
N GLU A 233 24.17 42.49 9.08
CA GLU A 233 23.66 41.87 10.32
C GLU A 233 22.14 41.65 10.36
N VAL A 234 21.35 42.51 9.70
CA VAL A 234 19.89 42.32 9.64
C VAL A 234 19.56 41.07 8.84
N LEU A 235 20.19 40.92 7.67
CA LEU A 235 20.03 39.71 6.86
C LEU A 235 20.53 38.47 7.60
N GLN A 236 21.65 38.56 8.31
CA GLN A 236 22.17 37.43 9.09
C GLN A 236 21.20 37.00 10.20
N ARG A 237 20.61 37.96 10.94
CA ARG A 237 19.55 37.65 11.93
C ARG A 237 18.31 37.01 11.28
N MET A 238 17.91 37.47 10.10
CA MET A 238 16.79 36.88 9.36
C MET A 238 17.09 35.44 8.93
N CYS A 239 18.27 35.17 8.36
CA CYS A 239 18.70 33.82 7.97
C CYS A 239 18.80 32.90 9.20
N TYR A 240 19.37 33.39 10.30
CA TYR A 240 19.45 32.65 11.57
C TYR A 240 18.08 32.24 12.09
N SER A 241 17.13 33.17 12.11
CA SER A 241 15.75 32.87 12.49
C SER A 241 15.07 31.91 11.50
N GLY A 242 15.34 32.06 10.20
CA GLY A 242 14.80 31.20 9.15
C GLY A 242 15.24 29.75 9.28
N ILE A 243 16.52 29.51 9.57
CA ILE A 243 17.07 28.17 9.81
C ILE A 243 16.37 27.46 10.97
N ILE A 244 16.15 28.16 12.11
CA ILE A 244 15.39 27.57 13.24
C ILE A 244 13.94 27.28 12.85
N THR A 245 13.28 28.16 12.11
CA THR A 245 11.92 27.94 11.61
C THR A 245 11.85 26.72 10.67
N ALA A 246 12.86 26.53 9.81
CA ALA A 246 12.95 25.39 8.91
C ALA A 246 13.11 24.07 9.68
N LEU A 247 13.95 24.06 10.73
CA LEU A 247 14.06 22.92 11.66
C LEU A 247 12.72 22.63 12.35
N GLU A 248 12.03 23.67 12.84
CA GLU A 248 10.74 23.53 13.51
C GLU A 248 9.69 22.89 12.59
N ALA A 249 9.60 23.35 11.34
CA ALA A 249 8.71 22.78 10.34
C ALA A 249 9.03 21.31 10.06
N TYR A 250 10.31 20.98 9.85
CA TYR A 250 10.74 19.59 9.65
C TYR A 250 10.31 18.67 10.79
N LEU A 251 10.57 19.05 12.04
CA LEU A 251 10.22 18.23 13.20
C LEU A 251 8.69 18.06 13.34
N ALA A 252 7.92 19.11 13.06
CA ALA A 252 6.47 19.06 13.07
C ALA A 252 5.94 18.13 11.97
N ASP A 253 6.44 18.26 10.74
CA ASP A 253 6.01 17.47 9.59
C ASP A 253 6.31 15.98 9.79
N ILE A 254 7.50 15.64 10.31
CA ILE A 254 7.84 14.26 10.66
C ILE A 254 6.88 13.70 11.71
N MET A 255 6.56 14.46 12.76
CA MET A 255 5.63 13.99 13.80
C MET A 255 4.22 13.78 13.23
N LYS A 256 3.67 14.76 12.49
CA LYS A 256 2.33 14.69 11.87
C LYS A 256 2.19 13.51 10.92
N ARG A 257 3.22 13.29 10.09
CA ARG A 257 3.28 12.15 9.17
C ARG A 257 3.34 10.83 9.93
N SER A 258 4.22 10.74 10.93
CA SER A 258 4.43 9.48 11.65
C SER A 258 3.20 9.03 12.43
N VAL A 259 2.42 9.94 13.01
CA VAL A 259 1.19 9.57 13.75
C VAL A 259 0.04 9.11 12.85
N GLN A 260 0.18 9.10 11.52
CA GLN A 260 -0.80 8.44 10.65
C GLN A 260 -0.74 6.92 10.80
N GLU A 261 0.43 6.37 11.13
CA GLU A 261 0.61 4.95 11.43
C GLU A 261 -0.06 4.58 12.75
N GLU A 262 -0.93 3.57 12.74
CA GLU A 262 -1.78 3.23 13.90
C GLU A 262 -0.96 2.95 15.16
N ALA A 263 0.14 2.22 15.04
CA ALA A 263 1.02 1.90 16.16
C ALA A 263 1.68 3.16 16.76
N ILE A 264 2.04 4.13 15.91
CA ILE A 264 2.64 5.39 16.35
C ILE A 264 1.58 6.30 16.96
N ARG A 265 0.42 6.41 16.33
CA ARG A 265 -0.75 7.14 16.83
C ARG A 265 -1.11 6.71 18.25
N ARG A 266 -1.19 5.40 18.46
CA ARG A 266 -1.45 4.80 19.77
C ARG A 266 -0.38 5.20 20.79
N ARG A 267 0.91 5.05 20.45
CA ARG A 267 2.01 5.47 21.33
C ARG A 267 1.94 6.97 21.65
N PHE A 268 1.57 7.82 20.69
CA PHE A 268 1.42 9.24 20.92
C PHE A 268 0.38 9.53 22.01
N VAL A 269 -0.82 8.96 21.89
CA VAL A 269 -1.88 9.09 22.90
C VAL A 269 -1.45 8.54 24.26
N GLU A 270 -0.77 7.39 24.27
CA GLU A 270 -0.33 6.73 25.50
C GLU A 270 0.84 7.43 26.19
N ARG A 271 1.69 8.17 25.47
CA ARG A 271 2.96 8.71 26.00
C ARG A 271 2.98 10.23 26.13
N TYR A 272 2.18 10.96 25.36
CA TYR A 272 2.16 12.42 25.46
C TYR A 272 1.39 12.86 26.72
N LYS A 273 2.12 13.46 27.67
CA LYS A 273 1.65 13.73 29.05
C LYS A 273 0.28 14.43 29.15
N PRO A 274 -0.07 15.43 28.31
CA PRO A 274 -1.39 16.04 28.36
C PRO A 274 -2.56 15.06 28.17
N PHE A 275 -2.41 14.01 27.35
CA PHE A 275 -3.44 12.96 27.23
C PHE A 275 -3.55 12.09 28.48
N GLN A 276 -2.46 11.93 29.24
CA GLN A 276 -2.45 11.15 30.48
C GLN A 276 -3.10 11.92 31.64
N ASN A 277 -2.83 13.23 31.73
CA ASN A 277 -3.14 14.02 32.92
C ASN A 277 -4.46 14.78 32.83
N ASP A 278 -4.85 15.22 31.63
CA ASP A 278 -5.97 16.18 31.47
C ASP A 278 -7.28 15.53 30.97
N MET A 279 -7.25 14.25 30.58
CA MET A 279 -8.42 13.52 30.08
C MET A 279 -8.85 12.38 31.02
N LYS A 280 -9.70 12.69 32.01
CA LYS A 280 -10.50 11.64 32.68
C LYS A 280 -11.54 11.12 31.69
N LEU A 281 -11.32 9.90 31.18
CA LEU A 281 -12.26 9.26 30.28
C LEU A 281 -13.43 8.66 31.07
N ASP A 282 -14.63 9.19 30.85
CA ASP A 282 -15.87 8.54 31.28
C ASP A 282 -16.26 7.46 30.26
N MET A 283 -16.58 6.26 30.73
CA MET A 283 -17.02 5.15 29.88
C MET A 283 -18.24 5.53 29.02
N SER A 284 -19.12 6.40 29.51
CA SER A 284 -20.26 6.89 28.74
C SER A 284 -19.87 7.70 27.49
N ARG A 285 -18.64 8.24 27.45
CA ARG A 285 -18.12 9.10 26.38
C ARG A 285 -17.09 8.39 25.49
N LEU A 286 -16.79 7.12 25.75
CA LEU A 286 -15.73 6.37 25.05
C LEU A 286 -15.84 6.49 23.52
N PHE A 287 -16.99 6.13 22.94
CA PHE A 287 -17.17 6.19 21.48
C PHE A 287 -17.06 7.62 20.94
N ILE A 288 -17.59 8.61 21.64
CA ILE A 288 -17.46 10.03 21.22
C ILE A 288 -16.00 10.49 21.23
N THR A 289 -15.18 10.00 22.18
CA THR A 289 -13.74 10.30 22.22
C THR A 289 -13.00 9.58 21.09
N LEU A 290 -13.33 8.31 20.83
CA LEU A 290 -12.76 7.55 19.71
C LEU A 290 -13.07 8.21 18.36
N ASP A 291 -14.32 8.65 18.15
CA ASP A 291 -14.73 9.35 16.91
C ASP A 291 -13.96 10.67 16.68
N LYS A 292 -13.40 11.26 17.73
CA LYS A 292 -12.69 12.56 17.69
C LYS A 292 -11.18 12.43 17.85
N ILE A 293 -10.66 11.24 18.07
CA ILE A 293 -9.27 11.06 18.52
C ILE A 293 -8.28 11.56 17.47
N ASP A 294 -8.50 11.22 16.20
CA ASP A 294 -7.61 11.64 15.10
C ASP A 294 -7.53 13.17 14.97
N ARG A 295 -8.69 13.83 15.02
CA ARG A 295 -8.75 15.30 15.01
C ARG A 295 -8.07 15.91 16.23
N THR A 296 -8.29 15.34 17.41
CA THR A 296 -7.68 15.82 18.66
C THR A 296 -6.17 15.70 18.61
N ILE A 297 -5.65 14.60 18.06
CA ILE A 297 -4.21 14.40 17.85
C ILE A 297 -3.66 15.45 16.89
N ALA A 298 -4.30 15.65 15.74
CA ALA A 298 -3.88 16.65 14.76
C ALA A 298 -3.84 18.07 15.36
N ASP A 299 -4.93 18.50 15.99
CA ASP A 299 -5.03 19.81 16.66
C ASP A 299 -3.97 19.97 17.77
N THR A 300 -3.68 18.88 18.49
CA THR A 300 -2.64 18.87 19.53
C THR A 300 -1.26 19.09 18.93
N ILE A 301 -0.90 18.35 17.87
CA ILE A 301 0.40 18.47 17.23
C ILE A 301 0.58 19.86 16.61
N ASP A 302 -0.48 20.44 16.02
CA ASP A 302 -0.46 21.80 15.47
C ASP A 302 -0.20 22.87 16.54
N SER A 303 -0.58 22.61 17.79
CA SER A 303 -0.34 23.52 18.92
C SER A 303 1.06 23.38 19.55
N LEU A 304 1.84 22.36 19.17
CA LEU A 304 3.17 22.12 19.74
C LEU A 304 4.21 23.09 19.20
N SER A 305 4.94 23.72 20.11
CA SER A 305 6.12 24.53 19.80
C SER A 305 7.35 23.64 19.56
N PHE A 306 7.55 23.17 18.32
CA PHE A 306 8.68 22.29 17.99
C PHE A 306 10.05 22.99 18.07
N HIS A 307 10.10 24.32 18.09
CA HIS A 307 11.33 25.05 18.45
C HIS A 307 11.78 24.80 19.90
N ASN A 308 10.92 24.30 20.80
CA ASN A 308 11.35 23.78 22.10
C ASN A 308 11.98 22.40 21.92
N LEU A 309 13.28 22.37 21.64
CA LEU A 309 13.99 21.14 21.28
C LEU A 309 14.05 20.09 22.39
N GLU A 310 13.98 20.48 23.68
CA GLU A 310 13.91 19.49 24.76
C GLU A 310 12.55 18.78 24.79
N MET A 311 11.46 19.52 24.53
CA MET A 311 10.13 18.93 24.37
C MET A 311 10.10 18.03 23.13
N ALA A 312 10.54 18.54 21.97
CA ALA A 312 10.57 17.80 20.72
C ALA A 312 11.40 16.51 20.85
N ARG A 313 12.60 16.59 21.44
CA ARG A 313 13.46 15.43 21.73
C ARG A 313 12.76 14.39 22.59
N GLY A 314 12.07 14.82 23.65
CA GLY A 314 11.29 13.91 24.51
C GLY A 314 10.19 13.19 23.73
N LEU A 315 9.46 13.93 22.90
CA LEU A 315 8.38 13.38 22.08
C LEU A 315 8.90 12.41 21.01
N PHE A 316 9.96 12.77 20.29
CA PHE A 316 10.60 11.90 19.29
C PHE A 316 11.12 10.60 19.93
N ARG A 317 11.72 10.68 21.12
CA ARG A 317 12.17 9.49 21.85
C ARG A 317 10.98 8.63 22.29
N ASP A 318 9.97 9.21 22.91
CA ASP A 318 8.91 8.45 23.57
C ASP A 318 7.85 7.91 22.58
N VAL A 319 7.68 8.58 21.43
CA VAL A 319 6.67 8.24 20.42
C VAL A 319 7.29 7.58 19.19
N LEU A 320 8.35 8.18 18.64
CA LEU A 320 8.99 7.72 17.40
C LEU A 320 10.18 6.79 17.64
N LEU A 321 10.61 6.63 18.90
CA LEU A 321 11.83 5.88 19.26
C LEU A 321 13.10 6.45 18.60
N VAL A 322 13.09 7.75 18.27
CA VAL A 322 14.21 8.46 17.65
C VAL A 322 15.01 9.22 18.69
N THR A 323 16.34 9.11 18.61
CA THR A 323 17.25 9.81 19.52
C THR A 323 17.94 10.98 18.82
N PHE A 324 17.86 12.17 19.40
CA PHE A 324 18.60 13.34 18.89
C PHE A 324 20.08 13.26 19.28
N PRO A 325 21.01 13.65 18.40
CA PRO A 325 22.44 13.73 18.71
C PRO A 325 22.70 14.68 19.89
N SER A 326 23.61 14.29 20.78
CA SER A 326 23.87 15.04 22.02
C SER A 326 24.89 16.17 21.88
N GLU A 327 25.72 16.11 20.84
CA GLU A 327 26.88 16.99 20.61
C GLU A 327 26.46 18.47 20.47
N GLU A 328 25.44 18.73 19.65
CA GLU A 328 24.98 20.09 19.34
C GLU A 328 23.87 20.59 20.28
N ARG A 329 23.45 19.79 21.27
CA ARG A 329 22.26 20.07 22.08
C ARG A 329 22.32 21.41 22.80
N ALA A 330 23.42 21.67 23.51
CA ALA A 330 23.57 22.90 24.28
C ALA A 330 23.58 24.14 23.37
N PHE A 331 24.21 24.02 22.20
CA PHE A 331 24.27 25.07 21.21
C PHE A 331 22.89 25.35 20.58
N LEU A 332 22.17 24.31 20.13
CA LEU A 332 20.85 24.47 19.52
C LEU A 332 19.81 25.01 20.51
N ASN A 333 19.83 24.58 21.77
CA ASN A 333 18.98 25.16 22.81
C ASN A 333 19.26 26.65 23.02
N HIS A 334 20.53 27.06 22.98
CA HIS A 334 20.89 28.48 23.03
C HIS A 334 20.41 29.23 21.78
N ALA A 335 20.56 28.63 20.60
CA ALA A 335 20.16 29.21 19.32
C ALA A 335 18.64 29.50 19.25
N VAL A 336 17.80 28.64 19.83
CA VAL A 336 16.36 28.88 19.96
C VAL A 336 16.08 30.15 20.78
N GLY A 337 16.82 30.35 21.88
CA GLY A 337 16.73 31.58 22.67
C GLY A 337 17.13 32.82 21.87
N VAL A 338 18.20 32.73 21.08
CA VAL A 338 18.64 33.78 20.16
C VAL A 338 17.56 34.10 19.12
N ARG A 339 16.93 33.09 18.53
CA ARG A 339 15.80 33.27 17.59
C ARG A 339 14.62 33.96 18.27
N HIS A 340 14.31 33.64 19.53
CA HIS A 340 13.25 34.32 20.27
C HIS A 340 13.55 35.82 20.43
N ASP A 341 14.80 36.18 20.76
CA ASP A 341 15.23 37.58 20.84
C ASP A 341 15.18 38.29 19.48
N ILE A 342 15.57 37.62 18.40
CA ILE A 342 15.49 38.16 17.03
C ILE A 342 14.03 38.51 16.69
N VAL A 343 13.11 37.55 16.84
CA VAL A 343 11.73 37.69 16.38
C VAL A 343 10.88 38.55 17.30
N HIS A 344 10.96 38.35 18.63
CA HIS A 344 10.04 38.97 19.58
C HIS A 344 10.63 40.21 20.27
N ARG A 345 11.94 40.44 20.15
CA ARG A 345 12.62 41.59 20.77
C ARG A 345 13.43 42.39 19.76
N ASN A 346 13.16 42.21 18.47
CA ASN A 346 13.80 42.93 17.36
C ASN A 346 15.34 42.85 17.42
N GLY A 347 15.87 41.66 17.69
CA GLY A 347 17.31 41.42 17.80
C GLY A 347 17.96 42.01 19.04
N ARG A 348 17.20 42.19 20.13
CA ARG A 348 17.73 42.63 21.44
C ARG A 348 17.46 41.59 22.52
N GLN A 349 18.42 41.43 23.41
CA GLN A 349 18.27 40.62 24.62
C GLN A 349 17.35 41.31 25.64
N THR A 350 16.93 40.59 26.70
CA THR A 350 16.23 41.20 27.86
C THR A 350 16.97 42.38 28.47
N SER A 351 18.30 42.36 28.40
CA SER A 351 19.18 43.43 28.88
C SER A 351 19.15 44.69 28.01
N GLY A 352 18.48 44.65 26.85
CA GLY A 352 18.45 45.73 25.85
C GLY A 352 19.65 45.73 24.90
N LYS A 353 20.66 44.89 25.11
CA LYS A 353 21.83 44.76 24.22
C LYS A 353 21.45 44.06 22.90
N PRO A 354 22.03 44.46 21.76
CA PRO A 354 21.84 43.74 20.49
C PRO A 354 22.35 42.31 20.59
N VAL A 355 21.64 41.39 19.92
CA VAL A 355 22.11 40.03 19.69
C VAL A 355 23.20 40.08 18.61
N ALA A 356 24.37 39.55 18.94
CA ALA A 356 25.50 39.40 18.03
C ALA A 356 25.29 38.14 17.17
N VAL A 357 24.72 38.34 15.97
CA VAL A 357 24.59 37.30 14.95
C VAL A 357 25.17 37.86 13.67
N GLY A 358 26.34 37.37 13.31
CA GLY A 358 26.96 37.57 12.01
C GLY A 358 26.92 36.31 11.17
N HIS A 359 27.56 36.39 10.01
CA HIS A 359 27.69 35.28 9.08
C HIS A 359 28.31 34.00 9.70
N PRO A 360 29.35 34.06 10.57
CA PRO A 360 29.88 32.86 11.22
C PRO A 360 28.87 32.13 12.10
N GLU A 361 28.00 32.86 12.81
CA GLU A 361 26.95 32.26 13.65
C GLU A 361 25.88 31.56 12.79
N VAL A 362 25.57 32.11 11.61
CA VAL A 362 24.63 31.49 10.66
C VAL A 362 25.21 30.19 10.10
N ILE A 363 26.47 30.18 9.66
CA ILE A 363 27.13 28.96 9.16
C ILE A 363 27.16 27.87 10.25
N ARG A 364 27.52 28.23 11.48
CA ARG A 364 27.56 27.27 12.60
C ARG A 364 26.17 26.70 12.88
N LEU A 365 25.14 27.55 12.86
CA LEU A 365 23.77 27.12 13.06
C LEU A 365 23.31 26.17 11.94
N ASP A 366 23.52 26.53 10.68
CA ASP A 366 23.19 25.70 9.53
C ASP A 366 23.82 24.31 9.65
N SER A 367 25.12 24.25 9.95
CA SER A 367 25.84 22.98 10.14
C SER A 367 25.25 22.12 11.26
N ALA A 368 24.97 22.70 12.43
CA ALA A 368 24.38 21.96 13.56
C ALA A 368 22.97 21.46 13.26
N VAL A 369 22.16 22.27 12.56
CA VAL A 369 20.78 21.92 12.16
C VAL A 369 20.78 20.81 11.12
N ARG A 370 21.66 20.87 10.11
CA ARG A 370 21.82 19.79 9.12
C ARG A 370 22.21 18.48 9.78
N HIS A 371 23.15 18.51 10.72
CA HIS A 371 23.56 17.31 11.45
C HIS A 371 22.39 16.68 12.23
N LEU A 372 21.60 17.49 12.94
CA LEU A 372 20.39 17.03 13.63
C LEU A 372 19.37 16.41 12.65
N ILE A 373 19.05 17.11 11.56
CA ILE A 373 18.07 16.66 10.56
C ILE A 373 18.50 15.33 9.95
N VAL A 374 19.74 15.22 9.47
CA VAL A 374 20.23 13.97 8.85
C VAL A 374 20.24 12.81 9.84
N SER A 375 20.61 13.06 11.10
CA SER A 375 20.59 12.04 12.15
C SER A 375 19.18 11.54 12.50
N VAL A 376 18.21 12.45 12.58
CA VAL A 376 16.80 12.12 12.80
C VAL A 376 16.24 11.38 11.59
N ASP A 377 16.49 11.90 10.39
CA ASP A 377 15.94 11.35 9.15
C ASP A 377 16.43 9.93 8.86
N GLY A 378 17.71 9.65 9.12
CA GLY A 378 18.26 8.30 8.99
C GLY A 378 17.51 7.28 9.86
N GLN A 379 17.20 7.64 11.11
CA GLN A 379 16.43 6.79 12.01
C GLN A 379 14.97 6.61 11.55
N ILE A 380 14.37 7.66 10.96
CA ILE A 380 13.03 7.58 10.37
C ILE A 380 13.03 6.62 9.16
N LEU A 381 13.99 6.74 8.25
CA LEU A 381 14.11 5.85 7.09
C LEU A 381 14.37 4.39 7.50
N ASP A 382 15.16 4.18 8.54
CA ASP A 382 15.37 2.84 9.09
C ASP A 382 14.06 2.21 9.61
N SER A 383 13.14 3.01 10.14
CA SER A 383 11.82 2.54 10.57
C SER A 383 10.86 2.23 9.41
N LEU A 384 11.09 2.78 8.21
CA LEU A 384 10.30 2.51 7.01
C LEU A 384 10.73 1.23 6.29
N LYS A 385 11.92 0.70 6.60
CA LYS A 385 12.34 -0.59 6.07
C LYS A 385 11.40 -1.64 6.64
N LEU A 386 10.72 -2.36 5.76
CA LEU A 386 9.97 -3.55 6.15
C LEU A 386 10.93 -4.46 6.94
N PRO A 387 10.46 -5.12 8.02
CA PRO A 387 11.24 -6.19 8.61
C PRO A 387 11.57 -7.15 7.47
N ASP A 388 12.85 -7.37 7.19
CA ASP A 388 13.30 -8.46 6.34
C ASP A 388 12.48 -9.68 6.79
N GLU A 389 11.70 -10.26 5.87
CA GLU A 389 10.93 -11.48 6.14
C GLU A 389 11.82 -12.37 6.97
N ALA A 390 11.39 -12.64 8.21
CA ALA A 390 12.20 -13.35 9.18
C ALA A 390 12.81 -14.56 8.49
N GLY A 391 14.09 -14.45 8.15
CA GLY A 391 14.91 -15.58 7.81
C GLY A 391 15.01 -16.33 9.12
N GLU A 392 14.06 -17.23 9.36
CA GLU A 392 14.20 -18.30 10.33
C GLU A 392 15.36 -19.19 9.86
N ASN A 393 16.57 -18.68 10.10
CA ASN A 393 17.71 -19.50 10.41
C ASN A 393 17.61 -19.78 11.90
N GLU A 394 17.02 -20.92 12.25
CA GLU A 394 17.47 -21.76 13.37
C GLU A 394 17.08 -23.22 13.14
#